data_AF-A0A7Y5G3G7-F1
#
_entry.id   AF-A0A7Y5G3G7-F1
#
_cell.length_a   1.000
_cell.length_b   1.000
_cell.length_c   1.000
_cell.angle_alpha   90.00
_cell.angle_beta   90.00
_cell.angle_gamma   90.00
#
_symmetry.space_group_name_H-M   'P 1'
#
loop_
_entity.id
_entity.type
_entity.pdbx_description
1 polymer ?
#
loop_
_entity_poly.entity_id
_entity_poly.type
_entity_poly.pdbx_seq_one_letter_code
_entity_poly.pdbx_strand_id
1 'polypeptide(L)'
;MREPFIAPLPAAEDESIASFVRRRLGNEFLDYAIDPFVAGVYAGDPDNLSVACAFPKLKALEANYGSLIRGAIRGREERAQREDKAKDRARMLSFRRGLGQLNTALAQKLGRNILYEISNLQIARDPIEANWQVSFRQRSESYSLTAQHLVLTIPTNRLLEIFSGELAEACRPLQQIPYAPVVVLTTGFKQENVQHPLDGFGFLAPKKEKRQILGTLWNSSIFPERAPAGRVLLTTFIGGARQPQLADLNDEKLIELTLKELRDLIGAHGRPEFMHVRRYARAIPQYALGHQRYQQIIDRLERDFPGLHIAANYRDGVSVSDCIVRAHRTAGEIAQVHAHLKKHEALAFV
;
A
#
# COMPACT_ATOMS: atom_id res chain seq x y z
N MET A 1 -5.89 -25.19 18.19
CA MET A 1 -5.06 -25.08 16.97
C MET A 1 -5.25 -26.34 16.14
N ARG A 2 -5.44 -26.24 14.80
CA ARG A 2 -5.75 -27.39 13.93
C ARG A 2 -4.66 -27.69 12.88
N GLU A 3 -3.69 -26.79 12.71
CA GLU A 3 -2.44 -27.08 12.00
C GLU A 3 -1.64 -28.23 12.69
N PRO A 4 -0.90 -29.06 11.95
CA PRO A 4 -0.73 -29.08 10.49
C PRO A 4 -1.73 -30.00 9.74
N PHE A 5 -2.84 -30.40 10.37
CA PHE A 5 -3.68 -31.50 9.89
C PHE A 5 -4.89 -31.07 9.04
N ILE A 6 -4.89 -29.84 8.51
CA ILE A 6 -5.98 -29.32 7.67
C ILE A 6 -5.57 -29.32 6.20
N ALA A 7 -6.40 -29.93 5.36
CA ALA A 7 -6.25 -29.93 3.92
C ALA A 7 -6.34 -28.49 3.33
N PRO A 8 -5.58 -28.20 2.25
CA PRO A 8 -5.71 -26.96 1.51
C PRO A 8 -7.07 -26.87 0.82
N LEU A 9 -7.60 -25.65 0.66
CA LEU A 9 -8.75 -25.40 -0.21
C LEU A 9 -8.33 -25.37 -1.68
N PRO A 10 -9.24 -25.66 -2.63
CA PRO A 10 -8.98 -25.51 -4.06
C PRO A 10 -8.45 -24.11 -4.40
N ALA A 11 -7.54 -24.03 -5.38
CA ALA A 11 -6.91 -22.77 -5.76
C ALA A 11 -7.89 -21.74 -6.37
N ALA A 12 -9.05 -22.20 -6.87
CA ALA A 12 -10.06 -21.35 -7.51
C ALA A 12 -10.98 -20.63 -6.50
N GLU A 13 -10.99 -21.02 -5.23
CA GLU A 13 -11.79 -20.36 -4.21
C GLU A 13 -11.02 -19.20 -3.58
N ASP A 14 -11.57 -17.99 -3.71
CA ASP A 14 -11.05 -16.82 -3.00
C ASP A 14 -11.55 -16.83 -1.55
N GLU A 15 -10.60 -16.98 -0.62
CA GLU A 15 -10.86 -17.10 0.82
C GLU A 15 -10.46 -15.81 1.54
N SER A 16 -11.28 -15.36 2.50
CA SER A 16 -10.91 -14.21 3.32
C SER A 16 -9.77 -14.57 4.27
N ILE A 17 -8.97 -13.58 4.67
CA ILE A 17 -7.92 -13.78 5.68
C ILE A 17 -8.51 -14.36 6.96
N ALA A 18 -9.67 -13.84 7.41
CA ALA A 18 -10.33 -14.32 8.60
C ALA A 18 -10.74 -15.79 8.49
N SER A 19 -11.36 -16.20 7.38
CA SER A 19 -11.74 -17.61 7.16
C SER A 19 -10.50 -18.51 7.17
N PHE A 20 -9.47 -18.13 6.43
CA PHE A 20 -8.22 -18.87 6.31
C PHE A 20 -7.57 -19.09 7.68
N VAL A 21 -7.46 -18.03 8.47
CA VAL A 21 -6.82 -18.07 9.80
C VAL A 21 -7.70 -18.80 10.81
N ARG A 22 -9.01 -18.55 10.83
CA ARG A 22 -9.95 -19.21 11.75
C ARG A 22 -9.92 -20.72 11.56
N ARG A 23 -9.91 -21.17 10.30
CA ARG A 23 -9.83 -22.60 9.95
C ARG A 23 -8.53 -23.22 10.45
N ARG A 24 -7.38 -22.56 10.25
CA ARG A 24 -6.03 -23.13 10.50
C ARG A 24 -5.50 -22.91 11.92
N LEU A 25 -5.55 -21.67 12.41
CA LEU A 25 -4.89 -21.22 13.63
C LEU A 25 -5.89 -20.95 14.77
N GLY A 26 -7.15 -20.63 14.44
CA GLY A 26 -8.24 -20.45 15.40
C GLY A 26 -8.59 -18.97 15.68
N ASN A 27 -9.66 -18.75 16.45
CA ASN A 27 -10.22 -17.41 16.69
C ASN A 27 -9.28 -16.50 17.48
N GLU A 28 -8.58 -17.00 18.50
CA GLU A 28 -7.70 -16.16 19.31
C GLU A 28 -6.55 -15.56 18.48
N PHE A 29 -5.96 -16.37 17.59
CA PHE A 29 -4.91 -15.92 16.68
C PHE A 29 -5.45 -14.93 15.64
N LEU A 30 -6.69 -15.13 15.17
CA LEU A 30 -7.36 -14.14 14.34
C LEU A 30 -7.54 -12.82 15.10
N ASP A 31 -8.14 -12.87 16.29
CA ASP A 31 -8.54 -11.70 17.06
C ASP A 31 -7.33 -10.86 17.51
N TYR A 32 -6.27 -11.48 17.99
CA TYR A 32 -5.17 -10.76 18.67
C TYR A 32 -3.85 -10.70 17.89
N ALA A 33 -3.71 -11.44 16.79
CA ALA A 33 -2.51 -11.35 15.94
C ALA A 33 -2.84 -10.85 14.53
N ILE A 34 -3.76 -11.52 13.84
CA ILE A 34 -4.00 -11.22 12.42
C ILE A 34 -4.87 -9.98 12.24
N ASP A 35 -5.93 -9.82 13.02
CA ASP A 35 -6.78 -8.65 13.00
C ASP A 35 -5.96 -7.36 13.23
N PRO A 36 -5.24 -7.16 14.34
CA PRO A 36 -4.45 -5.96 14.53
C PRO A 36 -3.39 -5.77 13.44
N PHE A 37 -2.76 -6.85 12.96
CA PHE A 37 -1.79 -6.77 11.86
C PHE A 37 -2.40 -6.29 10.54
N VAL A 38 -3.59 -6.79 10.17
CA VAL A 38 -4.33 -6.33 8.98
C VAL A 38 -4.74 -4.86 9.11
N ALA A 39 -5.13 -4.41 10.31
CA ALA A 39 -5.35 -3.00 10.58
C ALA A 39 -4.06 -2.17 10.41
N GLY A 40 -2.92 -2.68 10.88
CA GLY A 40 -1.63 -1.99 10.79
C GLY A 40 -1.08 -1.86 9.36
N VAL A 41 -1.32 -2.86 8.50
CA VAL A 41 -0.77 -2.88 7.13
C VAL A 41 -1.74 -2.32 6.10
N TYR A 42 -3.01 -2.73 6.17
CA TYR A 42 -4.01 -2.38 5.17
C TYR A 42 -5.03 -1.35 5.65
N ALA A 43 -5.01 -0.99 6.94
CA ALA A 43 -6.15 -0.33 7.59
C ALA A 43 -7.46 -1.09 7.31
N GLY A 44 -7.38 -2.42 7.18
CA GLY A 44 -8.43 -3.25 6.60
C GLY A 44 -9.19 -4.08 7.62
N ASP A 45 -10.19 -4.81 7.13
CA ASP A 45 -10.92 -5.83 7.89
C ASP A 45 -10.54 -7.24 7.36
N PRO A 46 -9.98 -8.14 8.18
CA PRO A 46 -9.59 -9.48 7.75
C PRO A 46 -10.77 -10.31 7.21
N ASP A 47 -12.02 -10.01 7.59
CA ASP A 47 -13.20 -10.72 7.06
C ASP A 47 -13.45 -10.40 5.58
N ASN A 48 -12.96 -9.26 5.08
CA ASN A 48 -13.24 -8.78 3.73
C ASN A 48 -12.05 -8.91 2.77
N LEU A 49 -10.82 -9.01 3.27
CA LEU A 49 -9.62 -9.08 2.42
C LEU A 49 -9.34 -10.51 1.93
N SER A 50 -9.04 -10.63 0.63
CA SER A 50 -8.59 -11.87 0.00
C SER A 50 -7.21 -12.27 0.51
N VAL A 51 -7.06 -13.50 1.02
CA VAL A 51 -5.74 -14.02 1.40
C VAL A 51 -4.80 -14.16 0.19
N ALA A 52 -5.35 -14.51 -0.97
CA ALA A 52 -4.58 -14.72 -2.20
C ALA A 52 -4.01 -13.40 -2.73
N CYS A 53 -4.79 -12.33 -2.71
CA CYS A 53 -4.35 -11.03 -3.19
C CYS A 53 -3.54 -10.26 -2.14
N ALA A 54 -4.00 -10.21 -0.87
CA ALA A 54 -3.36 -9.37 0.16
C ALA A 54 -2.14 -10.04 0.81
N PHE A 55 -2.12 -11.38 0.89
CA PHE A 55 -1.06 -12.16 1.51
C PHE A 55 -0.61 -13.34 0.62
N PRO A 56 -0.17 -13.08 -0.63
CA PRO A 56 0.11 -14.13 -1.62
C PRO A 56 1.16 -15.14 -1.14
N LYS A 57 2.15 -14.69 -0.34
CA LYS A 57 3.15 -15.58 0.26
C LYS A 57 2.54 -16.58 1.24
N LEU A 58 1.52 -16.18 1.99
CA LEU A 58 0.83 -17.07 2.92
C LEU A 58 0.03 -18.13 2.16
N LYS A 59 -0.69 -17.71 1.10
CA LYS A 59 -1.40 -18.64 0.21
C LYS A 59 -0.44 -19.60 -0.50
N ALA A 60 0.73 -19.12 -0.93
CA ALA A 60 1.76 -19.96 -1.55
C ALA A 60 2.31 -21.01 -0.58
N LEU A 61 2.47 -20.69 0.71
CA LEU A 61 2.87 -21.67 1.72
C LEU A 61 1.83 -22.79 1.87
N GLU A 62 0.54 -22.45 1.91
CA GLU A 62 -0.54 -23.44 1.91
C GLU A 62 -0.51 -24.30 0.64
N ALA A 63 -0.40 -23.67 -0.53
CA ALA A 63 -0.44 -24.37 -1.82
C ALA A 63 0.75 -25.33 -2.01
N ASN A 64 1.97 -24.90 -1.64
CA ASN A 64 3.18 -25.66 -1.90
C ASN A 64 3.46 -26.73 -0.84
N TYR A 65 3.01 -26.52 0.40
CA TYR A 65 3.38 -27.39 1.53
C TYR A 65 2.19 -28.00 2.28
N GLY A 66 0.95 -27.64 1.91
CA GLY A 66 -0.30 -28.09 2.54
C GLY A 66 -0.55 -27.52 3.95
N SER A 67 0.47 -26.93 4.58
CA SER A 67 0.45 -26.44 5.97
C SER A 67 1.40 -25.26 6.12
N LEU A 68 1.00 -24.28 6.93
CA LEU A 68 1.84 -23.12 7.25
C LEU A 68 3.06 -23.51 8.08
N ILE A 69 2.88 -24.40 9.07
CA ILE A 69 3.96 -24.87 9.93
C ILE A 69 4.95 -25.70 9.11
N ARG A 70 4.45 -26.65 8.30
CA ARG A 70 5.32 -27.45 7.42
C ARG A 70 6.06 -26.58 6.41
N GLY A 71 5.38 -25.60 5.81
CA GLY A 71 6.00 -24.66 4.88
C GLY A 71 7.05 -23.75 5.54
N ALA A 72 6.83 -23.34 6.79
CA ALA A 72 7.83 -22.58 7.54
C ALA A 72 9.09 -23.42 7.85
N ILE A 73 8.92 -24.68 8.23
CA ILE A 73 10.03 -25.61 8.53
C ILE A 73 10.81 -25.92 7.25
N ARG A 74 10.13 -26.44 6.22
CA ARG A 74 10.78 -26.78 4.94
C ARG A 74 11.40 -25.57 4.25
N GLY A 75 10.71 -24.43 4.28
CA GLY A 75 11.25 -23.18 3.75
C GLY A 75 12.49 -22.70 4.51
N ARG A 76 12.65 -23.02 5.80
CA ARG A 76 13.90 -22.74 6.53
C ARG A 76 15.01 -23.70 6.10
N GLU A 77 14.71 -24.99 5.95
CA GLU A 77 15.66 -26.00 5.49
C GLU A 77 16.19 -25.68 4.08
N GLU A 78 15.30 -25.34 3.14
CA GLU A 78 15.66 -24.96 1.76
C GLU A 78 16.53 -23.70 1.72
N ARG A 79 16.26 -22.70 2.58
CA ARG A 79 17.08 -21.49 2.69
C ARG A 79 18.46 -21.78 3.27
N ALA A 80 18.52 -22.64 4.28
CA ALA A 80 19.79 -23.07 4.88
C ALA A 80 20.66 -23.82 3.85
N GLN A 81 20.05 -24.63 2.97
CA GLN A 81 20.76 -25.33 1.90
C GLN A 81 21.27 -24.40 0.77
N ARG A 82 20.63 -23.25 0.55
CA ARG A 82 21.01 -22.28 -0.49
C ARG A 82 22.12 -21.30 -0.08
N GLU A 83 22.67 -21.45 1.13
CA GLU A 83 23.58 -20.46 1.75
C GLU A 83 23.03 -19.02 1.72
N ASP A 84 21.71 -18.87 1.57
CA ASP A 84 21.05 -17.57 1.57
C ASP A 84 21.15 -17.02 3.00
N LYS A 85 22.01 -16.02 3.21
CA LYS A 85 22.09 -15.32 4.50
C LYS A 85 20.68 -14.89 4.87
N ALA A 86 20.16 -15.46 5.96
CA ALA A 86 18.83 -15.15 6.45
C ALA A 86 18.70 -13.63 6.55
N LYS A 87 17.77 -13.03 5.78
CA LYS A 87 17.36 -11.63 5.92
C LYS A 87 16.56 -11.42 7.22
N ASP A 88 16.83 -12.22 8.26
CA ASP A 88 16.15 -12.28 9.56
C ASP A 88 16.33 -11.00 10.40
N ARG A 89 17.00 -9.99 9.85
CA ARG A 89 17.19 -8.67 10.46
C ARG A 89 16.96 -7.54 9.47
N ALA A 90 15.94 -7.64 8.62
CA ALA A 90 15.46 -6.47 7.89
C ALA A 90 14.99 -5.42 8.91
N ARG A 91 15.89 -4.53 9.31
CA ARG A 91 15.57 -3.40 10.20
C ARG A 91 14.62 -2.49 9.45
N MET A 92 13.60 -2.02 10.15
CA MET A 92 12.81 -0.92 9.63
C MET A 92 13.71 0.29 9.42
N LEU A 93 13.53 0.96 8.27
CA LEU A 93 14.40 2.03 7.84
C LEU A 93 13.59 3.26 7.45
N SER A 94 14.16 4.42 7.73
CA SER A 94 13.71 5.72 7.22
C SER A 94 14.95 6.56 6.95
N PHE A 95 14.77 7.71 6.29
CA PHE A 95 15.83 8.69 6.09
C PHE A 95 15.83 9.72 7.21
N ARG A 96 16.97 10.37 7.50
CA ARG A 96 17.08 11.36 8.58
C ARG A 96 16.00 12.44 8.54
N ARG A 97 15.62 12.93 7.34
CA ARG A 97 14.55 13.93 7.15
C ARG A 97 13.17 13.34 6.82
N GLY A 98 13.00 12.03 6.95
CA GLY A 98 11.74 11.31 6.71
C GLY A 98 11.66 10.73 5.31
N LEU A 99 10.63 9.93 5.05
CA LEU A 99 10.43 9.29 3.74
C LEU A 99 10.29 10.30 2.58
N GLY A 100 9.88 11.54 2.85
CA GLY A 100 9.87 12.62 1.86
C GLY A 100 11.24 12.87 1.20
N GLN A 101 12.35 12.55 1.88
CA GLN A 101 13.69 12.66 1.32
C GLN A 101 13.90 11.79 0.08
N LEU A 102 13.29 10.61 0.03
CA LEU A 102 13.32 9.75 -1.16
C LEU A 102 12.68 10.46 -2.35
N ASN A 103 11.48 11.01 -2.14
CA ASN A 103 10.73 11.71 -3.19
C ASN A 103 11.47 12.97 -3.66
N THR A 104 12.04 13.75 -2.74
CA THR A 104 12.86 14.92 -3.08
C THR A 104 14.08 14.53 -3.91
N ALA A 105 14.79 13.47 -3.54
CA ALA A 105 15.97 13.01 -4.27
C ALA A 105 15.61 12.49 -5.68
N LEU A 106 14.50 11.76 -5.82
CA LEU A 106 14.00 11.33 -7.13
C LEU A 106 13.61 12.52 -7.99
N ALA A 107 12.90 13.50 -7.42
CA ALA A 107 12.51 14.72 -8.13
C ALA A 107 13.72 15.50 -8.64
N GLN A 108 14.77 15.64 -7.82
CA GLN A 108 16.02 16.30 -8.22
C GLN A 108 16.72 15.58 -9.37
N LYS A 109 16.77 14.23 -9.34
CA LYS A 109 17.37 13.44 -10.43
C LYS A 109 16.60 13.55 -11.74
N LEU A 110 15.27 13.62 -11.69
CA LEU A 110 14.43 13.75 -12.88
C LEU A 110 14.41 15.18 -13.42
N GLY A 111 14.60 16.18 -12.56
CA GLY A 111 14.75 17.59 -12.94
C GLY A 111 13.59 18.07 -13.81
N ARG A 112 13.90 18.62 -14.99
CA ARG A 112 12.92 19.17 -15.95
C ARG A 112 11.96 18.14 -16.56
N ASN A 113 12.20 16.85 -16.34
CA ASN A 113 11.32 15.78 -16.84
C ASN A 113 10.06 15.61 -15.98
N ILE A 114 9.93 16.35 -14.87
CA ILE A 114 8.70 16.40 -14.08
C ILE A 114 7.95 17.69 -14.38
N LEU A 115 6.70 17.54 -14.79
CA LEU A 115 5.77 18.64 -14.95
C LEU A 115 4.86 18.71 -13.73
N TYR A 116 4.99 19.79 -12.95
CA TYR A 116 4.14 20.06 -11.79
C TYR A 116 2.94 20.92 -12.17
N GLU A 117 1.90 20.88 -11.33
CA GLU A 117 0.74 21.78 -11.42
C GLU A 117 0.03 21.74 -12.79
N ILE A 118 0.04 20.57 -13.44
CA ILE A 118 -0.73 20.36 -14.65
C ILE A 118 -2.22 20.21 -14.33
N SER A 119 -3.07 20.66 -15.24
CA SER A 119 -4.54 20.56 -15.15
C SER A 119 -5.12 20.10 -16.49
N ASN A 120 -6.38 19.68 -16.50
CA ASN A 120 -7.08 19.21 -17.70
C ASN A 120 -6.29 18.13 -18.47
N LEU A 121 -5.64 17.22 -17.75
CA LEU A 121 -4.90 16.11 -18.34
C LEU A 121 -5.90 15.19 -19.08
N GLN A 122 -5.66 14.97 -20.37
CA GLN A 122 -6.40 14.05 -21.21
C GLN A 122 -5.41 13.17 -21.97
N ILE A 123 -5.75 11.89 -22.11
CA ILE A 123 -4.93 10.91 -22.78
C ILE A 123 -5.80 10.15 -23.77
N ALA A 124 -5.34 10.09 -25.01
CA ALA A 124 -5.99 9.39 -26.09
C ALA A 124 -4.98 8.55 -26.85
N ARG A 125 -5.48 7.61 -27.65
CA ARG A 125 -4.66 6.87 -28.60
C ARG A 125 -4.72 7.57 -29.96
N ASP A 126 -3.56 7.77 -30.57
CA ASP A 126 -3.46 8.26 -31.93
C ASP A 126 -4.01 7.18 -32.88
N PRO A 127 -5.05 7.49 -33.68
CA PRO A 127 -5.65 6.51 -34.58
C PRO A 127 -4.76 6.16 -35.78
N ILE A 128 -3.72 6.95 -36.07
CA ILE A 128 -2.87 6.79 -37.26
C ILE A 128 -1.56 6.09 -36.88
N GLU A 129 -0.86 6.60 -35.86
CA GLU A 129 0.47 6.08 -35.48
C GLU A 129 0.43 5.06 -34.33
N ALA A 130 -0.76 4.79 -33.77
CA ALA A 130 -0.97 3.94 -32.59
C ALA A 130 -0.23 4.38 -31.32
N ASN A 131 0.39 5.57 -31.34
CA ASN A 131 1.05 6.23 -30.21
C ASN A 131 0.04 6.80 -29.20
N TRP A 132 0.49 7.14 -28.00
CA TRP A 132 -0.28 7.84 -27.00
C TRP A 132 -0.17 9.35 -27.18
N GLN A 133 -1.30 10.05 -27.23
CA GLN A 133 -1.37 11.51 -27.22
C GLN A 133 -1.80 11.98 -25.82
N VAL A 134 -0.99 12.84 -25.22
CA VAL A 134 -1.21 13.40 -23.89
C VAL A 134 -1.37 14.89 -24.02
N SER A 135 -2.52 15.44 -23.63
CA SER A 135 -2.77 16.88 -23.61
C SER A 135 -3.06 17.35 -22.19
N PHE A 136 -2.57 18.54 -21.84
CA PHE A 136 -2.77 19.13 -20.52
C PHE A 136 -2.57 20.65 -20.59
N ARG A 137 -2.94 21.34 -19.51
CA ARG A 137 -2.67 22.75 -19.31
C ARG A 137 -1.66 22.97 -18.20
N GLN A 138 -0.76 23.93 -18.38
CA GLN A 138 0.19 24.39 -17.37
C GLN A 138 0.35 25.91 -17.52
N ARG A 139 0.27 26.66 -16.40
CA ARG A 139 0.38 28.13 -16.40
C ARG A 139 -0.52 28.82 -17.44
N SER A 140 -1.76 28.33 -17.57
CA SER A 140 -2.77 28.79 -18.53
C SER A 140 -2.52 28.47 -20.01
N GLU A 141 -1.37 27.89 -20.36
CA GLU A 141 -1.06 27.43 -21.72
C GLU A 141 -1.47 25.97 -21.91
N SER A 142 -1.69 25.57 -23.17
CA SER A 142 -2.03 24.19 -23.55
C SER A 142 -0.84 23.50 -24.18
N TYR A 143 -0.58 22.27 -23.76
CA TYR A 143 0.54 21.46 -24.22
C TYR A 143 0.03 20.11 -24.73
N SER A 144 0.77 19.54 -25.68
CA SER A 144 0.54 18.19 -26.18
C SER A 144 1.88 17.46 -26.31
N LEU A 145 1.90 16.19 -25.91
CA LEU A 145 3.04 15.28 -25.98
C LEU A 145 2.60 13.98 -26.63
N THR A 146 3.49 13.37 -27.41
CA THR A 146 3.30 12.03 -27.96
C THR A 146 4.25 11.06 -27.27
N ALA A 147 3.78 9.85 -26.97
CA ALA A 147 4.58 8.80 -26.32
C ALA A 147 4.28 7.41 -26.89
N GLN A 148 5.29 6.56 -27.03
CA GLN A 148 5.10 5.15 -27.42
C GLN A 148 4.58 4.30 -26.26
N HIS A 149 4.97 4.68 -25.03
CA HIS A 149 4.58 3.99 -23.81
C HIS A 149 3.94 4.95 -22.81
N LEU A 150 2.84 4.51 -22.20
CA LEU A 150 2.12 5.21 -21.15
C LEU A 150 2.16 4.38 -19.86
N VAL A 151 2.77 4.93 -18.80
CA VAL A 151 2.80 4.28 -17.48
C VAL A 151 1.87 5.00 -16.52
N LEU A 152 0.81 4.33 -16.09
CA LEU A 152 -0.15 4.85 -15.13
C LEU A 152 0.22 4.43 -13.70
N THR A 153 0.42 5.43 -12.84
CA THR A 153 0.73 5.27 -11.41
C THR A 153 -0.30 5.97 -10.50
N ILE A 154 -1.44 6.37 -11.08
CA ILE A 154 -2.50 7.17 -10.44
C ILE A 154 -3.53 6.30 -9.71
N PRO A 155 -4.22 6.83 -8.68
CA PRO A 155 -5.32 6.12 -8.02
C PRO A 155 -6.54 5.95 -8.93
N THR A 156 -7.37 4.94 -8.64
CA THR A 156 -8.44 4.50 -9.55
C THR A 156 -9.50 5.56 -9.84
N ASN A 157 -9.76 6.48 -8.91
CA ASN A 157 -10.74 7.54 -9.10
C ASN A 157 -10.33 8.56 -10.17
N ARG A 158 -9.05 8.63 -10.53
CA ARG A 158 -8.53 9.56 -11.54
C ARG A 158 -8.52 8.98 -12.95
N LEU A 159 -8.67 7.65 -13.10
CA LEU A 159 -8.57 6.97 -14.40
C LEU A 159 -9.62 7.48 -15.40
N LEU A 160 -10.88 7.62 -14.97
CA LEU A 160 -11.96 8.08 -15.85
C LEU A 160 -11.96 9.60 -16.09
N GLU A 161 -11.13 10.34 -15.35
CA GLU A 161 -10.98 11.78 -15.59
C GLU A 161 -10.01 12.05 -16.74
N ILE A 162 -9.07 11.15 -16.98
CA ILE A 162 -7.99 11.34 -17.97
C ILE A 162 -8.23 10.58 -19.28
N PHE A 163 -9.14 9.61 -19.30
CA PHE A 163 -9.46 8.82 -20.48
C PHE A 163 -10.88 9.10 -20.99
N SER A 164 -11.08 8.87 -22.28
CA SER A 164 -12.38 8.90 -22.93
C SER A 164 -12.59 7.65 -23.80
N GLY A 165 -13.82 7.44 -24.27
CA GLY A 165 -14.16 6.34 -25.19
C GLY A 165 -13.92 4.94 -24.63
N GLU A 166 -13.43 4.04 -25.49
CA GLU A 166 -13.23 2.62 -25.17
C GLU A 166 -12.31 2.39 -23.95
N LEU A 167 -11.24 3.17 -23.84
CA LEU A 167 -10.30 3.03 -22.73
C LEU A 167 -10.91 3.45 -21.39
N ALA A 168 -11.78 4.47 -21.40
CA ALA A 168 -12.53 4.86 -20.21
C ALA A 168 -13.50 3.74 -19.79
N GLU A 169 -14.25 3.15 -20.73
CA GLU A 169 -15.16 2.05 -20.43
C GLU A 169 -14.42 0.81 -19.90
N ALA A 170 -13.27 0.47 -20.51
CA ALA A 170 -12.44 -0.65 -20.07
C ALA A 170 -11.82 -0.41 -18.67
N CYS A 171 -11.52 0.84 -18.31
CA CYS A 171 -11.03 1.21 -16.97
C CYS A 171 -12.14 1.31 -15.91
N ARG A 172 -13.41 1.49 -16.31
CA ARG A 172 -14.53 1.77 -15.40
C ARG A 172 -14.67 0.78 -14.24
N PRO A 173 -14.50 -0.54 -14.42
CA PRO A 173 -14.57 -1.48 -13.31
C PRO A 173 -13.54 -1.21 -12.21
N LEU A 174 -12.37 -0.65 -12.53
CA LEU A 174 -11.31 -0.36 -11.55
C LEU A 174 -11.73 0.71 -10.53
N GLN A 175 -12.73 1.54 -10.83
CA GLN A 175 -13.27 2.50 -9.86
C GLN A 175 -13.96 1.83 -8.67
N GLN A 176 -14.42 0.58 -8.84
CA GLN A 176 -15.07 -0.20 -7.79
C GLN A 176 -14.08 -0.79 -6.79
N ILE A 177 -12.77 -0.65 -7.00
CA ILE A 177 -11.77 -1.05 -6.01
C ILE A 177 -11.99 -0.20 -4.74
N PRO A 178 -12.31 -0.84 -3.59
CA PRO A 178 -12.56 -0.11 -2.36
C PRO A 178 -11.27 0.49 -1.81
N TYR A 179 -11.37 1.63 -1.13
CA TYR A 179 -10.25 2.26 -0.42
C TYR A 179 -10.64 2.50 1.03
N ALA A 180 -9.73 2.21 1.95
CA ALA A 180 -9.88 2.58 3.34
C ALA A 180 -9.50 4.07 3.52
N PRO A 181 -10.39 4.90 4.10
CA PRO A 181 -10.02 6.24 4.51
C PRO A 181 -9.18 6.16 5.79
N VAL A 182 -8.14 6.98 5.91
CA VAL A 182 -7.28 7.02 7.10
C VAL A 182 -7.01 8.47 7.48
N VAL A 183 -7.17 8.77 8.77
CA VAL A 183 -6.68 10.00 9.38
C VAL A 183 -5.43 9.67 10.17
N VAL A 184 -4.39 10.47 9.95
CA VAL A 184 -3.11 10.39 10.64
C VAL A 184 -3.03 11.60 11.57
N LEU A 185 -3.06 11.34 12.88
CA LEU A 185 -2.96 12.38 13.90
C LEU A 185 -1.63 12.21 14.63
N THR A 186 -0.76 13.21 14.50
CA THR A 186 0.54 13.23 15.18
C THR A 186 0.47 14.15 16.39
N THR A 187 0.87 13.64 17.56
CA THR A 187 0.90 14.39 18.82
C THR A 187 2.29 14.39 19.44
N GLY A 188 2.72 15.53 19.97
CA GLY A 188 3.93 15.65 20.78
C GLY A 188 3.62 15.91 22.25
N PHE A 189 4.20 15.12 23.16
CA PHE A 189 4.06 15.32 24.60
C PHE A 189 5.42 15.49 25.28
N LYS A 190 5.41 16.04 26.49
CA LYS A 190 6.54 15.87 27.42
C LYS A 190 6.64 14.40 27.82
N GLN A 191 7.85 13.85 27.91
CA GLN A 191 8.06 12.47 28.35
C GLN A 191 7.44 12.22 29.73
N GLU A 192 7.59 13.17 30.67
CA GLU A 192 7.04 13.09 32.04
C GLU A 192 5.51 12.99 32.10
N ASN A 193 4.82 13.36 31.02
CA ASN A 193 3.36 13.28 30.93
C ASN A 193 2.86 11.95 30.38
N VAL A 194 3.75 11.02 30.02
CA VAL A 194 3.37 9.69 29.51
C VAL A 194 3.86 8.63 30.49
N GLN A 195 2.92 7.89 31.07
CA GLN A 195 3.23 6.89 32.10
C GLN A 195 3.90 5.63 31.51
N HIS A 196 3.49 5.21 30.31
CA HIS A 196 4.10 4.07 29.64
C HIS A 196 5.56 4.37 29.25
N PRO A 197 6.51 3.43 29.39
CA PRO A 197 7.94 3.66 29.07
C PRO A 197 8.22 3.90 27.58
N LEU A 198 7.29 3.49 26.71
CA LEU A 198 7.37 3.59 25.24
C LEU A 198 8.61 2.88 24.64
N ASP A 199 8.98 1.74 25.19
CA ASP A 199 10.16 0.93 24.86
C ASP A 199 9.92 -0.03 23.67
N GLY A 200 9.30 0.47 22.61
CA GLY A 200 8.92 -0.35 21.46
C GLY A 200 8.59 0.45 20.20
N PHE A 201 8.04 -0.25 19.22
CA PHE A 201 7.60 0.35 17.95
C PHE A 201 6.32 1.18 18.11
N GLY A 202 5.43 0.74 18.97
CA GLY A 202 4.06 1.20 19.05
C GLY A 202 3.13 0.06 19.40
N PHE A 203 1.84 0.29 19.26
CA PHE A 203 0.82 -0.72 19.44
C PHE A 203 -0.23 -0.69 18.32
N LEU A 204 -0.91 -1.81 18.15
CA LEU A 204 -2.06 -1.97 17.27
C LEU A 204 -3.26 -2.31 18.14
N ALA A 205 -4.43 -1.78 17.78
CA ALA A 205 -5.67 -2.01 18.52
C ALA A 205 -6.53 -3.04 17.77
N PRO A 206 -6.71 -4.25 18.34
CA PRO A 206 -7.63 -5.23 17.78
C PRO A 206 -9.07 -4.71 17.74
N LYS A 207 -9.84 -5.10 16.73
CA LYS A 207 -11.28 -4.77 16.60
C LYS A 207 -12.06 -5.24 17.84
N LYS A 208 -11.66 -6.36 18.43
CA LYS A 208 -12.28 -6.96 19.62
C LYS A 208 -12.23 -6.07 20.86
N GLU A 209 -11.21 -5.21 20.96
CA GLU A 209 -11.03 -4.25 22.06
C GLU A 209 -11.92 -2.99 21.90
N LYS A 210 -12.67 -2.90 20.79
CA LYS A 210 -13.64 -1.81 20.51
C LYS A 210 -13.04 -0.41 20.64
N ARG A 211 -11.74 -0.27 20.35
CA ARG A 211 -11.04 1.01 20.30
C ARG A 211 -11.41 1.78 19.03
N GLN A 212 -11.33 3.09 19.10
CA GLN A 212 -11.66 4.00 17.99
C GLN A 212 -10.42 4.40 17.16
N ILE A 213 -9.27 3.79 17.44
CA ILE A 213 -8.01 3.94 16.70
C ILE A 213 -7.57 2.58 16.17
N LEU A 214 -6.78 2.57 15.09
CA LEU A 214 -6.15 1.36 14.53
C LEU A 214 -4.87 1.00 15.30
N GLY A 215 -4.19 2.01 15.84
CA GLY A 215 -2.93 1.87 16.54
C GLY A 215 -2.16 3.19 16.57
N THR A 216 -1.04 3.17 17.30
CA THR A 216 -0.17 4.33 17.46
C THR A 216 1.28 3.92 17.35
N LEU A 217 2.03 4.63 16.50
CA LEU A 217 3.49 4.53 16.42
C LEU A 217 4.15 5.44 17.44
N TRP A 218 5.21 4.96 18.07
CA TRP A 218 6.05 5.71 18.98
C TRP A 218 7.26 6.24 18.22
N ASN A 219 7.04 7.26 17.38
CA ASN A 219 8.02 7.73 16.40
C ASN A 219 9.39 8.07 17.02
N SER A 220 9.39 8.71 18.18
CA SER A 220 10.62 9.08 18.91
C SER A 220 11.32 7.88 19.55
N SER A 221 10.61 6.78 19.81
CA SER A 221 11.23 5.53 20.28
C SER A 221 11.89 4.76 19.13
N ILE A 222 11.26 4.81 17.95
CA ILE A 222 11.80 4.21 16.73
C ILE A 222 13.00 5.00 16.19
N PHE A 223 12.85 6.32 16.13
CA PHE A 223 13.80 7.27 15.55
C PHE A 223 13.98 8.44 16.53
N PRO A 224 14.92 8.36 17.48
CA PRO A 224 15.11 9.36 18.54
C PRO A 224 15.26 10.80 18.03
N GLU A 225 15.85 10.98 16.86
CA GLU A 225 16.05 12.29 16.23
C GLU A 225 14.75 12.96 15.72
N ARG A 226 13.59 12.32 15.87
CA ARG A 226 12.27 12.86 15.46
C ARG A 226 11.60 13.74 16.49
N ALA A 227 12.10 13.76 17.71
CA ALA A 227 11.60 14.62 18.76
C ALA A 227 12.76 15.31 19.48
N PRO A 228 12.55 16.54 20.00
CA PRO A 228 13.50 17.13 20.93
C PRO A 228 13.72 16.26 22.17
N ALA A 229 14.86 16.44 22.85
CA ALA A 229 15.12 15.75 24.12
C ALA A 229 14.01 16.03 25.16
N GLY A 230 13.63 15.00 25.92
CA GLY A 230 12.54 15.10 26.91
C GLY A 230 11.14 15.20 26.30
N ARG A 231 10.99 14.97 25.00
CA ARG A 231 9.71 14.93 24.28
C ARG A 231 9.50 13.58 23.60
N VAL A 232 8.23 13.21 23.48
CA VAL A 232 7.80 12.04 22.73
C VAL A 232 6.93 12.47 21.57
N LEU A 233 7.09 11.80 20.43
CA LEU A 233 6.29 12.03 19.24
C LEU A 233 5.54 10.75 18.89
N LEU A 234 4.21 10.83 18.86
CA LEU A 234 3.31 9.72 18.60
C LEU A 234 2.51 9.98 17.33
N THR A 235 2.29 8.95 16.52
CA THR A 235 1.38 9.03 15.35
C THR A 235 0.30 7.99 15.47
N THR A 236 -0.94 8.44 15.64
CA THR A 236 -2.13 7.61 15.77
C THR A 236 -2.89 7.56 14.46
N PHE A 237 -3.37 6.37 14.10
CA PHE A 237 -4.12 6.12 12.88
C PHE A 237 -5.59 5.87 13.22
N ILE A 238 -6.50 6.59 12.55
CA ILE A 238 -7.95 6.57 12.80
C ILE A 238 -8.67 6.25 11.49
N GLY A 239 -9.80 5.56 11.58
CA GLY A 239 -10.62 5.18 10.43
C GLY A 239 -10.39 3.74 9.99
N GLY A 240 -9.88 3.57 8.78
CA GLY A 240 -9.76 2.28 8.13
C GLY A 240 -11.10 1.74 7.62
N ALA A 241 -11.07 0.53 7.04
CA ALA A 241 -12.25 -0.16 6.54
C ALA A 241 -13.21 -0.59 7.66
N ARG A 242 -12.76 -0.67 8.91
CA ARG A 242 -13.57 -1.08 10.07
C ARG A 242 -14.47 0.02 10.61
N GLN A 243 -13.97 1.26 10.59
CA GLN A 243 -14.65 2.42 11.15
C GLN A 243 -14.47 3.65 10.23
N PRO A 244 -14.81 3.56 8.93
CA PRO A 244 -14.54 4.61 7.95
C PRO A 244 -15.17 5.96 8.32
N GLN A 245 -16.33 5.93 8.97
CA GLN A 245 -17.05 7.11 9.44
C GLN A 245 -16.25 7.98 10.42
N LEU A 246 -15.25 7.42 11.11
CA LEU A 246 -14.39 8.21 12.00
C LEU A 246 -13.49 9.17 11.20
N ALA A 247 -13.19 8.86 9.94
CA ALA A 247 -12.36 9.73 9.10
C ALA A 247 -13.09 11.03 8.69
N ASP A 248 -14.42 11.05 8.76
CA ASP A 248 -15.26 12.20 8.42
C ASP A 248 -15.45 13.17 9.60
N LEU A 249 -14.94 12.83 10.79
CA LEU A 249 -14.98 13.72 11.94
C LEU A 249 -14.13 14.99 11.71
N ASN A 250 -14.59 16.09 12.30
CA ASN A 250 -13.82 17.33 12.34
C ASN A 250 -12.56 17.18 13.23
N ASP A 251 -11.63 18.13 13.11
CA ASP A 251 -10.35 18.08 13.81
C ASP A 251 -10.52 18.04 15.33
N GLU A 252 -11.47 18.80 15.87
CA GLU A 252 -11.71 18.87 17.31
C GLU A 252 -12.10 17.50 17.88
N LYS A 253 -13.06 16.81 17.25
CA LYS A 253 -13.50 15.48 17.69
C LYS A 253 -12.43 14.42 17.51
N LEU A 254 -11.64 14.48 16.44
CA LEU A 254 -10.53 13.56 16.21
C LEU A 254 -9.44 13.70 17.27
N ILE A 255 -9.12 14.94 17.65
CA ILE A 255 -8.17 15.24 18.72
C ILE A 255 -8.71 14.71 20.04
N GLU A 256 -9.95 15.06 20.42
CA GLU A 256 -10.56 14.60 21.67
C GLU A 256 -10.53 13.07 21.80
N LEU A 257 -11.00 12.37 20.76
CA LEU A 257 -11.00 10.91 20.69
C LEU A 257 -9.60 10.34 20.82
N THR A 258 -8.62 10.90 20.10
CA THR A 258 -7.24 10.41 20.14
C THR A 258 -6.60 10.62 21.51
N LEU A 259 -6.80 11.78 22.13
CA LEU A 259 -6.26 12.06 23.46
C LEU A 259 -6.89 11.16 24.52
N LYS A 260 -8.17 10.81 24.38
CA LYS A 260 -8.82 9.82 25.24
C LYS A 260 -8.16 8.45 25.08
N GLU A 261 -8.01 7.95 23.85
CA GLU A 261 -7.40 6.64 23.60
C GLU A 261 -5.94 6.58 24.08
N LEU A 262 -5.14 7.62 23.86
CA LEU A 262 -3.75 7.67 24.35
C LEU A 262 -3.68 7.74 25.88
N ARG A 263 -4.62 8.43 26.53
CA ARG A 263 -4.70 8.43 27.99
C ARG A 263 -5.00 7.04 28.53
N ASP A 264 -5.99 6.37 27.94
CA ASP A 264 -6.45 5.06 28.42
C ASP A 264 -5.41 3.95 28.16
N LEU A 265 -4.67 4.02 27.06
CA LEU A 265 -3.78 2.94 26.62
C LEU A 265 -2.33 3.10 27.09
N ILE A 266 -1.83 4.33 27.16
CA ILE A 266 -0.41 4.60 27.52
C ILE A 266 -0.25 5.62 28.64
N GLY A 267 -1.35 6.07 29.26
CA GLY A 267 -1.32 7.06 30.33
C GLY A 267 -0.74 8.40 29.88
N ALA A 268 -1.05 8.86 28.66
CA ALA A 268 -0.67 10.17 28.18
C ALA A 268 -1.62 11.25 28.76
N HIS A 269 -1.08 12.14 29.58
CA HIS A 269 -1.84 13.18 30.29
C HIS A 269 -1.48 14.58 29.81
N GLY A 270 -2.34 15.55 30.17
CA GLY A 270 -2.15 16.95 29.80
C GLY A 270 -2.40 17.25 28.32
N ARG A 271 -2.08 18.47 27.90
CA ARG A 271 -2.25 18.93 26.52
C ARG A 271 -0.98 18.62 25.71
N PRO A 272 -1.08 18.06 24.49
CA PRO A 272 0.06 17.95 23.60
C PRO A 272 0.65 19.32 23.28
N GLU A 273 1.97 19.41 23.20
CA GLU A 273 2.69 20.62 22.77
C GLU A 273 2.72 20.76 21.24
N PHE A 274 2.46 19.66 20.52
CA PHE A 274 2.40 19.63 19.07
C PHE A 274 1.23 18.75 18.63
N MET A 275 0.49 19.19 17.61
CA MET A 275 -0.56 18.41 16.97
C MET A 275 -0.55 18.68 15.47
N HIS A 276 -0.67 17.61 14.66
CA HIS A 276 -0.83 17.72 13.22
C HIS A 276 -1.79 16.64 12.72
N VAL A 277 -2.87 17.06 12.04
CA VAL A 277 -3.87 16.17 11.45
C VAL A 277 -3.70 16.13 9.95
N ARG A 278 -3.65 14.92 9.38
CA ARG A 278 -3.65 14.69 7.94
C ARG A 278 -4.71 13.67 7.57
N ARG A 279 -5.54 13.99 6.58
CA ARG A 279 -6.63 13.12 6.10
C ARG A 279 -6.31 12.53 4.74
N TYR A 280 -6.60 11.25 4.59
CA TYR A 280 -6.51 10.52 3.33
C TYR A 280 -7.83 9.80 3.08
N ALA A 281 -8.72 10.42 2.31
CA ALA A 281 -10.04 9.83 1.99
C ALA A 281 -9.94 8.50 1.24
N ARG A 282 -8.88 8.33 0.44
CA ARG A 282 -8.57 7.10 -0.29
C ARG A 282 -7.13 6.68 0.02
N ALA A 283 -6.86 6.26 1.26
CA ALA A 283 -5.51 6.01 1.73
C ALA A 283 -4.92 4.71 1.15
N ILE A 284 -5.62 3.59 1.36
CA ILE A 284 -5.09 2.25 1.06
C ILE A 284 -6.15 1.47 0.26
N PRO A 285 -5.85 1.00 -0.97
CA PRO A 285 -6.76 0.14 -1.71
C PRO A 285 -6.94 -1.19 -0.95
N GLN A 286 -8.19 -1.63 -0.85
CA GLN A 286 -8.56 -2.85 -0.14
C GLN A 286 -8.65 -3.99 -1.14
N TYR A 287 -7.76 -4.99 -0.99
CA TYR A 287 -7.74 -6.18 -1.83
C TYR A 287 -8.82 -7.15 -1.35
N ALA A 288 -10.08 -6.72 -1.52
CA ALA A 288 -11.25 -7.43 -1.04
C ALA A 288 -11.45 -8.77 -1.78
N LEU A 289 -12.37 -9.59 -1.29
CA LEU A 289 -12.80 -10.78 -2.03
C LEU A 289 -13.19 -10.43 -3.48
N GLY A 290 -12.67 -11.22 -4.43
CA GLY A 290 -12.81 -11.01 -5.86
C GLY A 290 -11.79 -10.03 -6.47
N HIS A 291 -10.81 -9.51 -5.72
CA HIS A 291 -9.84 -8.52 -6.24
C HIS A 291 -9.04 -9.00 -7.45
N GLN A 292 -8.85 -10.32 -7.57
CA GLN A 292 -8.22 -10.94 -8.74
C GLN A 292 -8.87 -10.53 -10.07
N ARG A 293 -10.19 -10.26 -10.08
CA ARG A 293 -10.88 -9.78 -11.29
C ARG A 293 -10.32 -8.45 -11.80
N TYR A 294 -9.88 -7.57 -10.90
CA TYR A 294 -9.31 -6.30 -11.28
C TYR A 294 -7.89 -6.45 -11.82
N GLN A 295 -7.11 -7.39 -11.27
CA GLN A 295 -5.80 -7.77 -11.82
C GLN A 295 -5.97 -8.28 -13.25
N GLN A 296 -6.95 -9.16 -13.50
CA GLN A 296 -7.27 -9.66 -14.84
C GLN A 296 -7.76 -8.56 -15.80
N ILE A 297 -8.49 -7.56 -15.30
CA ILE A 297 -8.88 -6.38 -16.10
C ILE A 297 -7.64 -5.58 -16.48
N ILE A 298 -6.72 -5.35 -15.55
CA ILE A 298 -5.45 -4.67 -15.84
C ILE A 298 -4.63 -5.47 -16.87
N ASP A 299 -4.51 -6.78 -16.73
CA ASP A 299 -3.78 -7.63 -17.67
C ASP A 299 -4.42 -7.66 -19.08
N ARG A 300 -5.74 -7.46 -19.17
CA ARG A 300 -6.42 -7.26 -20.45
C ARG A 300 -6.17 -5.87 -21.01
N LEU A 301 -6.27 -4.83 -20.20
CA LEU A 301 -5.97 -3.45 -20.61
C LEU A 301 -4.56 -3.32 -21.21
N GLU A 302 -3.52 -3.87 -20.56
CA GLU A 302 -2.15 -3.80 -21.08
C GLU A 302 -1.96 -4.61 -22.38
N ARG A 303 -2.80 -5.62 -22.62
CA ARG A 303 -2.78 -6.45 -23.82
C ARG A 303 -3.53 -5.79 -24.99
N ASP A 304 -4.71 -5.27 -24.71
CA ASP A 304 -5.63 -4.69 -25.70
C ASP A 304 -5.16 -3.27 -26.11
N PHE A 305 -4.43 -2.59 -25.22
CA PHE A 305 -3.83 -1.29 -25.48
C PHE A 305 -2.29 -1.35 -25.44
N PRO A 306 -1.62 -1.81 -26.52
CA PRO A 306 -0.17 -1.86 -26.60
C PRO A 306 0.51 -0.56 -26.17
N GLY A 307 1.53 -0.71 -25.32
CA GLY A 307 2.27 0.41 -24.75
C GLY A 307 1.66 0.99 -23.47
N LEU A 308 0.44 0.59 -23.08
CA LEU A 308 -0.11 0.89 -21.75
C LEU A 308 0.52 -0.01 -20.69
N HIS A 309 0.90 0.60 -19.57
CA HIS A 309 1.37 -0.10 -18.36
C HIS A 309 0.68 0.50 -17.14
N ILE A 310 0.15 -0.34 -16.26
CA ILE A 310 -0.45 0.08 -14.98
C ILE A 310 0.43 -0.42 -13.84
N ALA A 311 1.18 0.52 -13.26
CA ALA A 311 2.11 0.31 -12.15
C ALA A 311 1.62 1.06 -10.90
N ALA A 312 0.57 0.54 -10.28
CA ALA A 312 -0.10 1.19 -9.16
C ALA A 312 -0.31 0.24 -7.98
N ASN A 313 -0.51 0.83 -6.80
CA ASN A 313 -0.61 0.12 -5.52
C ASN A 313 -1.90 -0.71 -5.34
N TYR A 314 -2.77 -0.77 -6.35
CA TYR A 314 -3.95 -1.63 -6.38
C TYR A 314 -3.75 -2.92 -7.20
N ARG A 315 -2.54 -3.20 -7.70
CA ARG A 315 -2.25 -4.39 -8.50
C ARG A 315 -1.41 -5.43 -7.75
N ASP A 316 -0.18 -5.08 -7.39
CA ASP A 316 0.88 -6.03 -6.98
C ASP A 316 1.38 -5.84 -5.54
N GLY A 317 0.64 -5.09 -4.73
CA GLY A 317 1.01 -4.78 -3.35
C GLY A 317 0.85 -3.31 -3.03
N VAL A 318 0.54 -3.02 -1.76
CA VAL A 318 0.26 -1.67 -1.27
C VAL A 318 1.49 -0.96 -0.72
N SER A 319 2.57 -1.70 -0.44
CA SER A 319 3.74 -1.15 0.26
C SER A 319 4.64 -0.34 -0.67
N VAL A 320 5.43 0.57 -0.08
CA VAL A 320 6.46 1.32 -0.81
C VAL A 320 7.44 0.36 -1.51
N SER A 321 7.80 -0.75 -0.85
CA SER A 321 8.69 -1.76 -1.43
C SER A 321 8.07 -2.45 -2.63
N ASP A 322 6.79 -2.81 -2.57
CA ASP A 322 6.08 -3.44 -3.70
C ASP A 322 5.99 -2.47 -4.88
N CYS A 323 5.68 -1.20 -4.63
CA CYS A 323 5.66 -0.15 -5.65
C CYS A 323 7.04 0.03 -6.32
N ILE A 324 8.14 0.00 -5.54
CA ILE A 324 9.50 0.10 -6.10
C ILE A 324 9.84 -1.13 -6.95
N VAL A 325 9.54 -2.33 -6.46
CA VAL A 325 9.76 -3.57 -7.22
C VAL A 325 8.97 -3.56 -8.52
N ARG A 326 7.70 -3.14 -8.49
CA ARG A 326 6.86 -3.01 -9.68
C ARG A 326 7.42 -1.96 -10.64
N ALA A 327 7.84 -0.80 -10.15
CA ALA A 327 8.42 0.25 -10.99
C ALA A 327 9.68 -0.25 -11.74
N HIS A 328 10.57 -0.99 -11.04
CA HIS A 328 11.74 -1.59 -11.68
C HIS A 328 11.36 -2.64 -12.72
N ARG A 329 10.37 -3.49 -12.43
CA ARG A 329 9.88 -4.50 -13.38
C ARG A 329 9.34 -3.84 -14.65
N THR A 330 8.42 -2.88 -14.51
CA THR A 330 7.80 -2.18 -15.65
C THR A 330 8.84 -1.40 -16.47
N ALA A 331 9.81 -0.74 -15.82
CA ALA A 331 10.90 -0.08 -16.54
C ALA A 331 11.77 -1.08 -17.32
N GLY A 332 12.05 -2.26 -16.74
CA GLY A 332 12.79 -3.33 -17.39
C GLY A 332 12.05 -3.91 -18.60
N GLU A 333 10.75 -4.15 -18.48
CA GLU A 333 9.88 -4.63 -19.57
C GLU A 333 9.89 -3.65 -20.75
N ILE A 334 9.72 -2.35 -20.48
CA ILE A 334 9.78 -1.30 -21.52
C ILE A 334 11.17 -1.26 -22.18
N ALA A 335 12.25 -1.32 -21.40
CA ALA A 335 13.61 -1.28 -21.94
C ALA A 335 13.93 -2.48 -22.85
N GLN A 336 13.41 -3.67 -22.52
CA GLN A 336 13.59 -4.87 -23.33
C GLN A 336 12.90 -4.77 -24.70
N VAL A 337 11.68 -4.20 -24.74
CA VAL A 337 10.96 -3.94 -26.00
C VAL A 337 11.80 -3.05 -26.92
N HIS A 338 12.35 -1.94 -26.41
CA HIS A 338 13.20 -1.05 -27.20
C HIS A 338 14.53 -1.70 -27.63
N ALA A 339 15.14 -2.52 -26.78
CA ALA A 339 16.36 -3.23 -27.12
C ALA A 339 16.14 -4.25 -28.25
N HIS A 340 14.97 -4.90 -28.27
CA HIS A 340 14.57 -5.82 -29.33
C HIS A 340 14.34 -5.04 -30.64
N LEU A 341 13.59 -3.95 -30.62
CA LEU A 341 13.35 -3.11 -31.81
C LEU A 341 14.64 -2.61 -32.45
N LYS A 342 15.59 -2.10 -31.65
CA LYS A 342 16.91 -1.64 -32.15
C LYS A 342 17.74 -2.76 -32.79
N LYS A 343 17.64 -4.01 -32.30
CA LYS A 343 18.33 -5.16 -32.90
C LYS A 343 17.71 -5.57 -34.24
N HIS A 344 16.39 -5.47 -34.38
CA HIS A 344 15.70 -5.80 -35.63
C HIS A 344 15.87 -4.71 -36.69
N GLU A 345 15.88 -3.43 -36.31
CA GLU A 345 16.26 -2.35 -37.22
C GLU A 345 17.70 -2.53 -37.71
N ALA A 346 18.65 -2.88 -36.83
CA ALA A 346 20.04 -3.13 -37.21
C ALA A 346 20.24 -4.36 -38.13
N LEU A 347 19.32 -5.33 -38.10
CA LEU A 347 19.33 -6.53 -38.96
C LEU A 347 18.56 -6.31 -40.28
N ALA A 348 17.71 -5.30 -40.37
CA ALA A 348 16.99 -4.93 -41.60
C ALA A 348 17.83 -4.09 -42.58
N PHE A 349 19.03 -3.67 -42.17
CA PHE A 349 20.01 -2.93 -42.99
C PHE A 349 21.26 -3.76 -43.36
N VAL A 350 21.19 -5.09 -43.23
CA VAL A 350 22.17 -6.06 -43.75
C VAL A 350 21.45 -6.96 -44.75
#